data_AF-A0A3Q9J1X2-F1
#
_entry.id   AF-A0A3Q9J1X2-F1
#
_cell.length_a   1.000
_cell.length_b   1.000
_cell.length_c   1.000
_cell.angle_alpha   90.00
_cell.angle_beta   90.00
_cell.angle_gamma   90.00
#
_symmetry.space_group_name_H-M   'P 1'
#
loop_
_entity.id
_entity.type
_entity.pdbx_description
1 polymer ?
#
loop_
_entity_poly.entity_id
_entity_poly.type
_entity_poly.pdbx_seq_one_letter_code
_entity_poly.pdbx_strand_id
1 'polypeptide(L)'
;MSIKPVMRELRQAVLDGMRHTDLKLSQLTTNLDNHLDSIVRAVRDVDTFDADSVSDATARGWLGDIIARRGRRTDAGWHFLPKRDRDAAAHVPEYPGEYVLDLHGSPQQVQGGDGTMMDASTFADVVRRRTDWDGQTPIRLFSCDTGADPNGFAQQLSNDLGVDVTAPTTPVWSQPNGAPFVTDLDPVTGAPVWPPSGTWVHFSPQNGGRP
;
A
#
# COMPACT_ATOMS: atom_id res chain seq x y z
N MET A 1 10.52 48.35 -49.51
CA MET A 1 11.11 47.68 -48.32
C MET A 1 10.84 46.18 -48.43
N SER A 2 11.88 45.35 -48.34
CA SER A 2 11.90 43.95 -48.76
C SER A 2 11.58 42.99 -47.60
N ILE A 3 10.51 42.19 -47.72
CA ILE A 3 10.04 41.20 -46.73
C ILE A 3 10.78 39.83 -46.85
N LYS A 4 11.78 39.73 -47.75
CA LYS A 4 12.45 38.46 -48.07
C LYS A 4 13.35 37.83 -46.98
N PRO A 5 13.83 38.49 -45.90
CA PRO A 5 14.70 37.80 -44.93
C PRO A 5 13.95 36.89 -43.95
N VAL A 6 12.77 37.30 -43.47
CA VAL A 6 12.08 36.67 -42.31
C VAL A 6 11.52 35.28 -42.64
N MET A 7 10.98 35.10 -43.85
CA MET A 7 10.44 33.79 -44.26
C MET A 7 11.53 32.74 -44.48
N ARG A 8 12.77 33.16 -44.78
CA ARG A 8 13.90 32.24 -44.95
C ARG A 8 14.37 31.70 -43.60
N GLU A 9 14.41 32.56 -42.58
CA GLU A 9 14.72 32.17 -41.19
C GLU A 9 13.67 31.23 -40.61
N LEU A 10 12.38 31.52 -40.83
CA LEU A 10 11.31 30.66 -40.32
C LEU A 10 11.34 29.26 -40.94
N ARG A 11 11.61 29.18 -42.25
CA ARG A 11 11.70 27.90 -42.96
C ARG A 11 12.94 27.10 -42.54
N GLN A 12 14.04 27.78 -42.26
CA GLN A 12 15.27 27.16 -41.76
C GLN A 12 15.09 26.65 -40.31
N ALA A 13 14.42 27.42 -39.45
CA ALA A 13 14.12 27.04 -38.07
C ALA A 13 13.15 25.86 -37.98
N VAL A 14 12.18 25.76 -38.89
CA VAL A 14 11.28 24.59 -38.97
C VAL A 14 12.04 23.35 -39.46
N LEU A 15 12.92 23.47 -40.46
CA LEU A 15 13.72 22.34 -40.94
C LEU A 15 14.78 21.87 -39.93
N ASP A 16 15.38 22.78 -39.17
CA ASP A 16 16.31 22.45 -38.09
C ASP A 16 15.57 21.90 -36.85
N GLY A 17 14.36 22.38 -36.58
CA GLY A 17 13.46 21.80 -35.56
C GLY A 17 13.00 20.37 -35.90
N MET A 18 12.81 20.06 -37.19
CA MET A 18 12.46 18.71 -37.67
C MET A 18 13.65 17.74 -37.60
N ARG A 19 14.88 18.17 -37.91
CA ARG A 19 16.08 17.31 -37.72
C ARG A 19 16.36 16.97 -36.26
N HIS A 20 16.00 17.86 -35.33
CA HIS A 20 16.16 17.60 -33.89
C HIS A 20 15.05 16.75 -33.27
N THR A 21 13.95 16.50 -34.00
CA THR A 21 12.81 15.70 -33.53
C THR A 21 12.86 14.26 -34.01
N ASP A 22 13.53 13.94 -35.13
CA ASP A 22 13.73 12.53 -35.58
C ASP A 22 14.52 11.69 -34.55
N LEU A 23 15.44 12.31 -33.80
CA LEU A 23 16.16 11.64 -32.69
C LEU A 23 15.30 11.49 -31.43
N LYS A 24 14.35 12.40 -31.17
CA LYS A 24 13.45 12.33 -30.00
C LYS A 24 12.27 11.40 -30.24
N LEU A 25 11.79 11.28 -31.47
CA LEU A 25 10.75 10.33 -31.86
C LEU A 25 11.26 8.89 -31.85
N SER A 26 12.47 8.63 -32.37
CA SER A 26 13.10 7.31 -32.25
C SER A 26 13.40 6.95 -30.79
N GLN A 27 13.83 7.89 -29.95
CA GLN A 27 14.02 7.63 -28.52
C GLN A 27 12.70 7.38 -27.78
N LEU A 28 11.62 8.07 -28.11
CA LEU A 28 10.31 7.86 -27.50
C LEU A 28 9.67 6.54 -27.94
N THR A 29 9.76 6.15 -29.22
CA THR A 29 9.25 4.86 -29.68
C THR A 29 10.08 3.70 -29.13
N THR A 30 11.41 3.82 -29.12
CA THR A 30 12.29 2.77 -28.57
C THR A 30 12.15 2.65 -27.05
N ASN A 31 11.94 3.76 -26.32
CA ASN A 31 11.67 3.70 -24.88
C ASN A 31 10.29 3.11 -24.58
N LEU A 32 9.27 3.41 -25.38
CA LEU A 32 7.93 2.85 -25.17
C LEU A 32 7.89 1.35 -25.51
N ASP A 33 8.55 0.94 -26.59
CA ASP A 33 8.66 -0.47 -26.99
C ASP A 33 9.48 -1.27 -25.98
N ASN A 34 10.61 -0.73 -25.48
CA ASN A 34 11.38 -1.35 -24.41
C ASN A 34 10.58 -1.42 -23.10
N HIS A 35 9.80 -0.39 -22.76
CA HIS A 35 8.97 -0.36 -21.56
C HIS A 35 7.82 -1.38 -21.64
N LEU A 36 7.20 -1.54 -22.81
CA LEU A 36 6.17 -2.55 -23.05
C LEU A 36 6.74 -3.98 -23.05
N ASP A 37 7.92 -4.22 -23.61
CA ASP A 37 8.59 -5.53 -23.58
C ASP A 37 9.03 -5.91 -22.16
N SER A 38 9.48 -4.93 -21.37
CA SER A 38 9.79 -5.08 -19.95
C SER A 38 8.54 -5.47 -19.14
N ILE A 39 7.41 -4.82 -19.41
CA ILE A 39 6.10 -5.14 -18.80
C ILE A 39 5.67 -6.56 -19.19
N VAL A 40 5.75 -6.93 -20.47
CA VAL A 40 5.35 -8.25 -20.97
C VAL A 40 6.23 -9.36 -20.41
N ARG A 41 7.54 -9.12 -20.24
CA ARG A 41 8.47 -10.08 -19.60
C ARG A 41 8.26 -10.18 -18.10
N ALA A 42 8.03 -9.06 -17.40
CA ALA A 42 7.77 -9.05 -15.96
C ALA A 42 6.44 -9.74 -15.61
N VAL A 43 5.40 -9.55 -16.42
CA VAL A 43 4.09 -10.22 -16.25
C VAL A 43 4.16 -11.72 -16.53
N ARG A 44 5.14 -12.18 -17.34
CA ARG A 44 5.25 -13.58 -17.75
C ARG A 44 5.96 -14.50 -16.76
N ASP A 45 6.78 -13.98 -15.83
CA ASP A 45 7.52 -14.80 -14.86
C ASP A 45 7.71 -14.10 -13.49
N VAL A 46 6.58 -13.69 -12.88
CA VAL A 46 6.57 -13.01 -11.55
C VAL A 46 7.06 -13.92 -10.41
N ASP A 47 7.38 -15.19 -10.66
CA ASP A 47 7.87 -16.13 -9.65
C ASP A 47 9.40 -16.07 -9.46
N THR A 48 10.16 -15.53 -10.43
CA THR A 48 11.63 -15.43 -10.37
C THR A 48 12.17 -14.02 -10.63
N PHE A 49 11.29 -13.01 -10.62
CA PHE A 49 11.64 -11.65 -11.05
C PHE A 49 12.50 -10.90 -10.03
N ASP A 50 13.63 -10.35 -10.50
CA ASP A 50 14.56 -9.53 -9.71
C ASP A 50 14.37 -8.04 -10.05
N ALA A 51 13.89 -7.26 -9.07
CA ALA A 51 13.64 -5.82 -9.20
C ALA A 51 14.91 -5.02 -9.50
N ASP A 52 16.07 -5.52 -9.07
CA ASP A 52 17.36 -4.86 -9.28
C ASP A 52 17.86 -5.02 -10.73
N SER A 53 17.18 -5.81 -11.56
CA SER A 53 17.51 -5.95 -12.98
C SER A 53 16.93 -4.84 -13.89
N VAL A 54 16.03 -4.00 -13.39
CA VAL A 54 15.25 -3.03 -14.22
C VAL A 54 15.93 -1.68 -14.29
N SER A 55 16.61 -1.29 -15.38
CA SER A 55 17.41 -0.05 -15.41
C SER A 55 16.69 1.27 -15.08
N ASP A 56 15.36 1.35 -15.25
CA ASP A 56 14.57 2.56 -15.07
C ASP A 56 14.16 2.79 -13.60
N ALA A 57 14.43 3.98 -13.06
CA ALA A 57 14.22 4.29 -11.64
C ALA A 57 12.73 4.43 -11.26
N THR A 58 11.89 4.89 -12.18
CA THR A 58 10.44 5.04 -11.95
C THR A 58 9.74 3.69 -12.03
N ALA A 59 10.14 2.84 -12.99
CA ALA A 59 9.71 1.46 -13.07
C ALA A 59 10.26 0.63 -11.91
N ARG A 60 11.48 0.86 -11.42
CA ARG A 60 12.01 0.25 -10.18
C ARG A 60 11.23 0.68 -8.95
N GLY A 61 10.83 1.95 -8.84
CA GLY A 61 9.96 2.42 -7.76
C GLY A 61 8.60 1.71 -7.79
N TRP A 62 7.97 1.70 -8.96
CA TRP A 62 6.67 1.04 -9.17
C TRP A 62 6.73 -0.50 -9.06
N LEU A 63 7.81 -1.14 -9.50
CA LEU A 63 8.03 -2.59 -9.39
C LEU A 63 8.48 -2.99 -7.99
N GLY A 64 9.30 -2.17 -7.33
CA GLY A 64 9.57 -2.25 -5.90
C GLY A 64 8.26 -2.20 -5.11
N ASP A 65 7.35 -1.29 -5.44
CA ASP A 65 6.00 -1.21 -4.88
C ASP A 65 5.10 -2.42 -5.23
N ILE A 66 5.32 -3.09 -6.37
CA ILE A 66 4.63 -4.33 -6.77
C ILE A 66 5.15 -5.54 -5.99
N ILE A 67 6.45 -5.60 -5.71
CA ILE A 67 7.15 -6.76 -5.14
C ILE A 67 7.15 -6.69 -3.60
N ALA A 68 7.19 -5.49 -3.02
CA ALA A 68 7.26 -5.20 -1.59
C ALA A 68 6.05 -5.69 -0.77
N ARG A 69 4.84 -5.83 -1.34
CA ARG A 69 3.60 -5.84 -0.53
C ARG A 69 2.79 -7.13 -0.58
N ARG A 70 3.41 -8.29 -0.86
CA ARG A 70 2.69 -9.58 -0.92
C ARG A 70 2.24 -10.02 0.48
N GLY A 71 1.09 -9.51 0.90
CA GLY A 71 0.24 -10.15 1.90
C GLY A 71 -0.26 -11.50 1.39
N ARG A 72 -0.91 -12.28 2.25
CA ARG A 72 -1.56 -13.53 1.85
C ARG A 72 -2.97 -13.58 2.38
N ARG A 73 -3.82 -14.28 1.63
CA ARG A 73 -5.20 -14.57 2.02
C ARG A 73 -5.21 -15.46 3.27
N THR A 74 -6.12 -15.16 4.18
CA THR A 74 -6.54 -15.98 5.32
C THR A 74 -8.03 -16.29 5.17
N ASP A 75 -8.59 -17.09 6.08
CA ASP A 75 -10.04 -17.34 6.09
C ASP A 75 -10.83 -16.07 6.44
N ALA A 76 -10.27 -15.21 7.31
CA ALA A 76 -10.89 -13.97 7.76
C ALA A 76 -10.65 -12.74 6.85
N GLY A 77 -9.73 -12.84 5.87
CA GLY A 77 -9.34 -11.71 5.02
C GLY A 77 -7.91 -11.85 4.53
N TRP A 78 -7.04 -10.89 4.87
CA TRP A 78 -5.64 -10.86 4.44
C TRP A 78 -4.69 -10.54 5.60
N HIS A 79 -3.50 -11.12 5.56
CA HIS A 79 -2.41 -10.73 6.45
C HIS A 79 -1.21 -10.15 5.67
N PHE A 80 -0.54 -9.17 6.27
CA PHE A 80 0.69 -8.55 5.79
C PHE A 80 1.85 -8.73 6.76
N LEU A 81 1.76 -9.72 7.66
CA LEU A 81 2.83 -10.02 8.60
C LEU A 81 4.13 -10.48 7.90
N PRO A 82 5.30 -10.02 8.39
CA PRO A 82 6.60 -10.47 7.89
C PRO A 82 6.80 -11.96 8.18
N LYS A 83 7.71 -12.62 7.43
CA LYS A 83 7.91 -14.08 7.48
C LYS A 83 7.97 -14.68 8.90
N ARG A 84 8.65 -13.98 9.82
CA ARG A 84 8.84 -14.42 11.21
C ARG A 84 7.55 -14.48 12.05
N ASP A 85 6.53 -13.72 11.66
CA ASP A 85 5.33 -13.49 12.47
C ASP A 85 4.07 -14.11 11.83
N ARG A 86 4.19 -14.76 10.66
CA ARG A 86 3.05 -15.26 9.87
C ARG A 86 2.21 -16.31 10.60
N ASP A 87 2.80 -17.08 11.50
CA ASP A 87 2.09 -18.10 12.26
C ASP A 87 1.01 -17.48 13.16
N ALA A 88 1.13 -16.19 13.50
CA ALA A 88 0.11 -15.46 14.26
C ALA A 88 -1.20 -15.29 13.45
N ALA A 89 -1.12 -15.18 12.12
CA ALA A 89 -2.28 -14.97 11.25
C ALA A 89 -3.26 -16.15 11.26
N ALA A 90 -2.77 -17.37 11.54
CA ALA A 90 -3.60 -18.57 11.63
C ALA A 90 -4.55 -18.56 12.85
N HIS A 91 -4.34 -17.64 13.80
CA HIS A 91 -5.09 -17.55 15.04
C HIS A 91 -6.01 -16.33 15.09
N VAL A 92 -6.12 -15.58 13.99
CA VAL A 92 -7.04 -14.45 13.88
C VAL A 92 -8.42 -14.98 13.52
N PRO A 93 -9.45 -14.78 14.37
CA PRO A 93 -10.78 -15.29 14.08
C PRO A 93 -11.44 -14.49 12.96
N GLU A 94 -12.46 -15.09 12.35
CA GLU A 94 -13.40 -14.36 11.50
C GLU A 94 -14.27 -13.43 12.33
N TYR A 95 -14.63 -12.29 11.75
CA TYR A 95 -15.57 -11.34 12.32
C TYR A 95 -16.74 -11.18 11.35
N PRO A 96 -17.93 -11.73 11.67
CA PRO A 96 -19.06 -11.71 10.73
C PRO A 96 -19.38 -10.29 10.26
N GLY A 97 -19.34 -10.08 8.94
CA GLY A 97 -19.63 -8.79 8.31
C GLY A 97 -18.44 -7.82 8.24
N GLU A 98 -17.25 -8.23 8.68
CA GLU A 98 -16.01 -7.44 8.56
C GLU A 98 -14.94 -8.21 7.79
N TYR A 99 -14.11 -7.49 7.06
CA TYR A 99 -12.96 -8.01 6.34
C TYR A 99 -11.69 -7.72 7.13
N VAL A 100 -10.98 -8.77 7.55
CA VAL A 100 -9.86 -8.63 8.48
C VAL A 100 -8.56 -8.36 7.74
N LEU A 101 -7.85 -7.33 8.18
CA LEU A 101 -6.48 -7.02 7.78
C LEU A 101 -5.56 -7.21 9.00
N ASP A 102 -4.69 -8.22 8.93
CA ASP A 102 -3.77 -8.60 10.02
C ASP A 102 -2.32 -8.21 9.69
N LEU A 103 -1.74 -7.33 10.50
CA LEU A 103 -0.44 -6.71 10.24
C LEU A 103 0.08 -5.95 11.45
N HIS A 104 1.40 -5.73 11.51
CA HIS A 104 1.96 -4.83 12.52
C HIS A 104 1.53 -3.39 12.26
N GLY A 105 1.34 -2.64 13.34
CA GLY A 105 0.84 -1.28 13.29
C GLY A 105 1.34 -0.41 14.42
N SER A 106 1.03 0.87 14.29
CA SER A 106 1.16 1.91 15.28
C SER A 106 -0.02 2.87 15.10
N PRO A 107 -0.17 3.90 15.97
CA PRO A 107 -1.25 4.86 15.81
C PRO A 107 -1.17 5.69 14.51
N GLN A 108 -0.05 5.67 13.77
CA GLN A 108 0.15 6.47 12.55
C GLN A 108 0.48 5.67 11.29
N GLN A 109 1.00 4.44 11.41
CA GLN A 109 1.51 3.67 10.27
C GLN A 109 1.30 2.18 10.47
N VAL A 110 1.30 1.43 9.36
CA VAL A 110 1.30 -0.03 9.36
C VAL A 110 2.48 -0.59 8.60
N GLN A 111 2.86 -1.82 8.91
CA GLN A 111 3.98 -2.50 8.26
C GLN A 111 3.49 -3.50 7.21
N GLY A 112 4.02 -3.40 6.00
CA GLY A 112 3.84 -4.40 4.95
C GLY A 112 4.64 -5.69 5.20
N GLY A 113 4.37 -6.72 4.41
CA GLY A 113 5.01 -8.04 4.56
C GLY A 113 6.51 -8.09 4.30
N ASP A 114 7.08 -7.05 3.69
CA ASP A 114 8.51 -6.81 3.50
C ASP A 114 9.15 -5.99 4.62
N GLY A 115 8.36 -5.48 5.57
CA GLY A 115 8.82 -4.61 6.63
C GLY A 115 8.67 -3.10 6.35
N THR A 116 8.19 -2.72 5.16
CA THR A 116 8.01 -1.30 4.80
C THR A 116 6.88 -0.67 5.60
N MET A 117 7.13 0.52 6.16
CA MET A 117 6.11 1.31 6.86
C MET A 117 5.28 2.12 5.86
N MET A 118 3.96 2.06 6.00
CA MET A 118 2.98 2.73 5.14
C MET A 118 2.04 3.59 5.99
N ASP A 119 1.72 4.77 5.49
CA ASP A 119 0.60 5.55 5.99
C ASP A 119 -0.75 4.98 5.52
N ALA A 120 -1.84 5.55 6.03
CA ALA A 120 -3.19 5.09 5.73
C ALA A 120 -3.55 5.17 4.23
N SER A 121 -3.17 6.26 3.55
CA SER A 121 -3.45 6.44 2.11
C SER A 121 -2.72 5.41 1.27
N THR A 122 -1.43 5.19 1.57
CA THR A 122 -0.61 4.19 0.89
C THR A 122 -1.15 2.79 1.12
N PHE A 123 -1.59 2.49 2.34
CA PHE A 123 -2.17 1.19 2.67
C PHE A 123 -3.57 0.99 2.05
N ALA A 124 -4.40 2.02 1.99
CA ALA A 124 -5.70 1.97 1.31
C ALA A 124 -5.57 1.54 -0.16
N ASP A 125 -4.53 2.03 -0.85
CA ASP A 125 -4.21 1.58 -2.21
C ASP A 125 -3.76 0.12 -2.29
N VAL A 126 -3.07 -0.38 -1.27
CA VAL A 126 -2.74 -1.82 -1.15
C VAL A 126 -4.02 -2.62 -1.03
N VAL A 127 -4.90 -2.27 -0.09
CA VAL A 127 -6.14 -2.99 0.17
C VAL A 127 -6.96 -3.12 -1.12
N ARG A 128 -7.16 -2.02 -1.84
CA ARG A 128 -7.92 -2.00 -3.10
C ARG A 128 -7.32 -2.83 -4.23
N ARG A 129 -5.99 -2.82 -4.37
CA ARG A 129 -5.32 -3.32 -5.58
C ARG A 129 -4.73 -4.71 -5.39
N ARG A 130 -4.49 -5.11 -4.14
CA ARG A 130 -3.68 -6.28 -3.79
C ARG A 130 -4.40 -7.29 -2.92
N THR A 131 -5.66 -7.05 -2.57
CA THR A 131 -6.48 -8.00 -1.82
C THR A 131 -7.74 -8.37 -2.61
N ASP A 132 -8.49 -9.35 -2.14
CA ASP A 132 -9.81 -9.70 -2.70
C ASP A 132 -10.97 -8.98 -1.99
N TRP A 133 -10.66 -7.91 -1.25
CA TRP A 133 -11.67 -7.04 -0.64
C TRP A 133 -12.59 -6.46 -1.71
N ASP A 134 -13.89 -6.49 -1.46
CA ASP A 134 -14.95 -6.12 -2.41
C ASP A 134 -15.15 -4.60 -2.59
N GLY A 135 -14.42 -3.79 -1.82
CA GLY A 135 -14.55 -2.33 -1.87
C GLY A 135 -15.67 -1.76 -0.98
N GLN A 136 -16.42 -2.59 -0.26
CA GLN A 136 -17.64 -2.19 0.45
C GLN A 136 -17.74 -2.77 1.87
N THR A 137 -17.19 -3.95 2.11
CA THR A 137 -17.24 -4.62 3.40
C THR A 137 -16.44 -3.82 4.44
N PRO A 138 -16.99 -3.52 5.64
CA PRO A 138 -16.25 -2.88 6.72
C PRO A 138 -14.93 -3.58 7.05
N ILE A 139 -13.92 -2.82 7.46
CA ILE A 139 -12.59 -3.36 7.75
C ILE A 139 -12.42 -3.59 9.25
N ARG A 140 -11.82 -4.71 9.62
CA ARG A 140 -11.22 -4.89 10.94
C ARG A 140 -9.70 -4.89 10.86
N LEU A 141 -9.06 -3.97 11.58
CA LEU A 141 -7.61 -3.95 11.75
C LEU A 141 -7.20 -4.83 12.91
N PHE A 142 -6.65 -6.01 12.63
CA PHE A 142 -5.92 -6.78 13.64
C PHE A 142 -4.49 -6.26 13.70
N SER A 143 -4.32 -5.02 14.19
CA SER A 143 -3.09 -4.27 14.09
C SER A 143 -2.89 -3.35 15.29
N CYS A 144 -1.81 -3.56 16.04
CA CYS A 144 -1.54 -2.90 17.31
C CYS A 144 -1.69 -1.38 17.24
N ASP A 145 -2.40 -0.81 18.22
CA ASP A 145 -2.51 0.63 18.48
C ASP A 145 -3.11 1.48 17.35
N THR A 146 -3.57 0.87 16.26
CA THR A 146 -4.08 1.60 15.08
C THR A 146 -5.35 2.41 15.37
N GLY A 147 -6.07 2.08 16.46
CA GLY A 147 -7.22 2.81 16.97
C GLY A 147 -6.95 3.69 18.20
N ALA A 148 -5.68 3.91 18.57
CA ALA A 148 -5.32 4.68 19.77
C ALA A 148 -5.58 6.19 19.64
N ASP A 149 -5.56 6.72 18.41
CA ASP A 149 -5.78 8.14 18.11
C ASP A 149 -7.07 8.31 17.29
N PRO A 150 -8.05 9.13 17.75
CA PRO A 150 -9.30 9.39 17.03
C PRO A 150 -9.11 9.99 15.62
N ASN A 151 -7.95 10.61 15.35
CA ASN A 151 -7.58 11.15 14.04
C ASN A 151 -6.38 10.40 13.41
N GLY A 152 -6.00 9.27 14.00
CA GLY A 152 -4.86 8.46 13.61
C GLY A 152 -5.12 7.55 12.41
N PHE A 153 -4.35 6.47 12.35
CA PHE A 153 -4.32 5.55 11.22
C PHE A 153 -5.70 5.00 10.86
N ALA A 154 -6.46 4.45 11.82
CA ALA A 154 -7.77 3.86 11.55
C ALA A 154 -8.78 4.86 10.99
N GLN A 155 -8.80 6.10 11.50
CA GLN A 155 -9.70 7.14 11.00
C GLN A 155 -9.33 7.57 9.57
N GLN A 156 -8.04 7.74 9.29
CA GLN A 156 -7.57 8.09 7.95
C GLN A 156 -7.84 6.96 6.95
N LEU A 157 -7.65 5.71 7.37
CA LEU A 157 -7.96 4.55 6.53
C LEU A 157 -9.47 4.47 6.23
N SER A 158 -10.32 4.72 7.23
CA SER A 158 -11.78 4.76 7.04
C SER A 158 -12.18 5.85 6.05
N ASN A 159 -11.60 7.05 6.17
CA ASN A 159 -11.83 8.15 5.23
C ASN A 159 -11.37 7.80 3.82
N ASP A 160 -10.16 7.23 3.70
CA ASP A 160 -9.60 6.91 2.39
C ASP A 160 -10.40 5.79 1.73
N LEU A 161 -10.75 4.71 2.42
CA LEU A 161 -11.51 3.57 1.87
C LEU A 161 -13.00 3.83 1.70
N GLY A 162 -13.58 4.77 2.46
CA GLY A 162 -15.01 5.07 2.41
C GLY A 162 -15.89 4.03 3.10
N VAL A 163 -15.34 3.25 4.05
CA VAL A 163 -16.05 2.25 4.85
C VAL A 163 -15.71 2.37 6.33
N ASP A 164 -16.52 1.75 7.18
CA ASP A 164 -16.23 1.66 8.60
C ASP A 164 -14.96 0.84 8.85
N VAL A 165 -14.18 1.26 9.84
CA VAL A 165 -12.96 0.57 10.31
C VAL A 165 -13.08 0.32 11.81
N THR A 166 -12.87 -0.93 12.23
CA THR A 166 -12.74 -1.30 13.65
C THR A 166 -11.28 -1.58 13.99
N ALA A 167 -10.72 -0.91 15.01
CA ALA A 167 -9.30 -0.99 15.35
C ALA A 167 -9.05 -1.00 16.87
N PRO A 168 -7.96 -1.63 17.34
CA PRO A 168 -7.64 -1.72 18.77
C PRO A 168 -6.97 -0.44 19.28
N THR A 169 -7.29 -0.03 20.51
CA THR A 169 -6.70 1.15 21.17
C THR A 169 -5.30 0.91 21.71
N THR A 170 -4.92 -0.35 21.92
CA THR A 170 -3.61 -0.78 22.43
C THR A 170 -3.17 -2.04 21.67
N PRO A 171 -2.04 -2.71 22.00
CA PRO A 171 -1.64 -3.92 21.31
C PRO A 171 -2.72 -5.01 21.34
N VAL A 172 -2.93 -5.67 20.20
CA VAL A 172 -3.88 -6.77 20.03
C VAL A 172 -3.13 -8.11 19.97
N TRP A 173 -3.68 -9.12 20.63
CA TRP A 173 -3.09 -10.44 20.75
C TRP A 173 -4.08 -11.51 20.29
N SER A 174 -3.64 -12.38 19.39
CA SER A 174 -4.32 -13.65 19.09
C SER A 174 -3.79 -14.75 20.01
N GLN A 175 -4.64 -15.71 20.36
CA GLN A 175 -4.26 -16.88 21.16
C GLN A 175 -4.78 -18.14 20.48
N PRO A 176 -4.03 -19.26 20.51
CA PRO A 176 -4.55 -20.55 20.09
C PRO A 176 -5.81 -20.90 20.89
N ASN A 177 -6.94 -21.11 20.20
CA ASN A 177 -8.24 -21.51 20.77
C ASN A 177 -8.86 -20.52 21.78
N GLY A 178 -8.41 -19.27 21.80
CA GLY A 178 -8.90 -18.23 22.71
C GLY A 178 -9.49 -17.04 21.96
N ALA A 179 -10.35 -16.27 22.65
CA ALA A 179 -10.76 -14.97 22.12
C ALA A 179 -9.53 -14.02 22.09
N PRO A 180 -9.36 -13.22 21.03
CA PRO A 180 -8.33 -12.21 21.01
C PRO A 180 -8.59 -11.16 22.09
N PHE A 181 -7.53 -10.55 22.59
CA PHE A 181 -7.60 -9.52 23.62
C PHE A 181 -6.73 -8.32 23.27
N VAL A 182 -7.09 -7.16 23.81
CA VAL A 182 -6.43 -5.88 23.56
C VAL A 182 -5.93 -5.35 24.90
N THR A 183 -4.62 -5.21 25.06
CA THR A 183 -4.01 -4.81 26.33
C THR A 183 -2.62 -4.21 26.15
N ASP A 184 -2.23 -3.36 27.10
CA ASP A 184 -0.91 -2.77 27.15
C ASP A 184 0.20 -3.81 27.35
N LEU A 185 1.43 -3.39 27.04
CA LEU A 185 2.64 -4.12 27.36
C LEU A 185 3.24 -3.61 28.67
N ASP A 186 3.62 -4.53 29.55
CA ASP A 186 4.43 -4.21 30.71
C ASP A 186 5.80 -3.69 30.23
N PRO A 187 6.21 -2.46 30.60
CA PRO A 187 7.39 -1.82 30.03
C PRO A 187 8.71 -2.45 30.49
N VAL A 188 8.69 -3.30 31.51
CA VAL A 188 9.88 -3.97 32.06
C VAL A 188 10.05 -5.35 31.45
N THR A 189 8.96 -6.10 31.33
CA THR A 189 8.98 -7.51 30.91
C THR A 189 8.60 -7.71 29.44
N GLY A 190 7.91 -6.74 28.82
CA GLY A 190 7.33 -6.88 27.49
C GLY A 190 6.16 -7.86 27.43
N ALA A 191 5.64 -8.30 28.58
CA ALA A 191 4.50 -9.19 28.66
C ALA A 191 3.17 -8.42 28.55
N PRO A 192 2.09 -9.03 28.03
CA PRO A 192 0.76 -8.43 28.05
C PRO A 192 0.28 -8.20 29.50
N VAL A 193 -0.24 -7.00 29.77
CA VAL A 193 -0.80 -6.64 31.07
C VAL A 193 -2.15 -7.34 31.29
N TRP A 194 -2.39 -7.85 32.49
CA TRP A 194 -3.66 -8.47 32.90
C TRP A 194 -4.25 -7.79 34.15
N PRO A 195 -5.57 -7.47 34.19
CA PRO A 195 -6.59 -7.72 33.16
C PRO A 195 -6.42 -6.85 31.89
N PRO A 196 -7.04 -7.22 30.75
CA PRO A 196 -6.93 -6.46 29.51
C PRO A 196 -7.42 -5.01 29.68
N SER A 197 -6.59 -4.05 29.28
CA SER A 197 -6.85 -2.61 29.45
C SER A 197 -7.37 -1.90 28.19
N GLY A 198 -7.20 -2.51 27.02
CA GLY A 198 -7.56 -1.91 25.74
C GLY A 198 -8.94 -2.31 25.24
N THR A 199 -9.41 -1.58 24.23
CA THR A 199 -10.74 -1.77 23.62
C THR A 199 -10.66 -1.74 22.10
N TRP A 200 -11.75 -2.13 21.45
CA TRP A 200 -11.94 -1.93 20.01
C TRP A 200 -12.77 -0.67 19.80
N VAL A 201 -12.32 0.20 18.88
CA VAL A 201 -13.00 1.44 18.51
C VAL A 201 -13.45 1.37 17.07
N HIS A 202 -14.65 1.89 16.80
CA HIS A 202 -15.24 2.00 15.48
C HIS A 202 -15.02 3.41 14.93
N PHE A 203 -14.55 3.47 13.69
CA PHE A 203 -14.29 4.68 12.94
C PHE A 203 -15.16 4.67 11.68
N SER A 204 -15.96 5.71 11.50
CA SER A 204 -16.75 5.88 10.29
C SER A 204 -16.14 6.94 9.38
N PRO A 205 -16.35 6.85 8.06
CA PRO A 205 -15.85 7.84 7.12
C PRO A 205 -16.42 9.22 7.44
N GLN A 206 -15.53 10.19 7.65
CA GLN A 206 -15.90 11.57 7.87
C GLN A 206 -16.01 12.27 6.51
N ASN A 207 -17.22 12.68 6.13
CA ASN A 207 -17.46 13.42 4.89
C ASN A 207 -16.80 14.81 4.98
N GLY A 208 -15.55 14.92 4.50
CA GLY A 208 -14.83 16.18 4.30
C GLY A 208 -13.81 16.51 5.39
N GLY A 209 -12.54 16.25 5.11
CA GLY A 209 -11.45 16.66 6.01
C GLY A 209 -10.06 16.19 5.58
N ARG A 210 -9.64 16.46 4.34
CA ARG A 210 -8.21 16.68 4.09
C ARG A 210 -7.98 18.19 4.30
N PRO A 211 -7.10 18.61 5.22
CA PRO A 211 -6.62 20.00 5.22
C PRO A 211 -5.90 20.32 3.90
#